data_AF-A0A1V2RLC9-F1
#
_entry.id   AF-A0A1V2RLC9-F1
#
_cell.length_a   1.000
_cell.length_b   1.000
_cell.length_c   1.000
_cell.angle_alpha   90.00
_cell.angle_beta   90.00
_cell.angle_gamma   90.00
#
_symmetry.space_group_name_H-M   'P 1'
#
loop_
_entity.id
_entity.type
_entity.pdbx_description
1 polymer ?
#
loop_
_entity_poly.entity_id
_entity_poly.type
_entity_poly.pdbx_seq_one_letter_code
_entity_poly.pdbx_strand_id
1 'polypeptide(L)'
;MTIALSFPPTTETVMSWTVHVQQRDPQDRTRGIGAEHSSTHLAAARAVRHHIAHTADHVLVTRVVEHTRVVTTRSIELADLPGPGQPTPPPAVPDGAYQALRHYRFLRCGPYALLNPDAVRHWHEQAEHNPYIRRELLRLLEVTTVRYQRSVVPRNLPACPCCTP
;
A
#
# COMPACT_ATOMS: atom_id res chain seq x y z
N MET A 1 -0.51 -37.72 -9.81
CA MET A 1 0.64 -36.95 -9.29
C MET A 1 0.60 -35.59 -9.96
N THR A 2 -0.06 -34.61 -9.32
CA THR A 2 -0.31 -33.30 -9.92
C THR A 2 0.87 -32.40 -9.57
N ILE A 3 1.61 -31.93 -10.57
CA ILE A 3 2.70 -30.97 -10.38
C ILE A 3 2.05 -29.65 -9.99
N ALA A 4 2.08 -29.29 -8.71
CA ALA A 4 1.69 -27.97 -8.24
C ALA A 4 2.65 -26.95 -8.87
N LEU A 5 2.15 -26.18 -9.84
CA LEU A 5 2.87 -25.05 -10.42
C LEU A 5 2.96 -23.96 -9.35
N SER A 6 3.98 -24.05 -8.48
CA SER A 6 4.33 -23.00 -7.54
C SER A 6 4.97 -21.87 -8.34
N PHE A 7 4.23 -20.78 -8.54
CA PHE A 7 4.80 -19.56 -9.09
C PHE A 7 5.67 -18.90 -8.00
N PRO A 8 6.84 -18.36 -8.37
CA PRO A 8 7.65 -17.60 -7.43
C PRO A 8 6.83 -16.43 -6.88
N PRO A 9 7.06 -16.02 -5.63
CA PRO A 9 6.37 -14.87 -5.07
C PRO A 9 6.68 -13.61 -5.89
N THR A 10 5.65 -12.88 -6.28
CA THR A 10 5.80 -11.60 -6.99
C THR A 10 5.90 -10.49 -5.95
N THR A 11 6.90 -9.61 -6.11
CA THR A 11 7.06 -8.43 -5.26
C THR A 11 6.86 -7.17 -6.09
N GLU A 12 5.96 -6.31 -5.63
CA GLU A 12 5.71 -4.99 -6.20
C GLU A 12 6.07 -3.92 -5.17
N THR A 13 6.77 -2.87 -5.59
CA THR A 13 7.07 -1.71 -4.75
C THR A 13 6.39 -0.49 -5.33
N VAL A 14 5.51 0.12 -4.53
CA VAL A 14 4.78 1.34 -4.87
C VAL A 14 5.27 2.46 -3.96
N MET A 15 5.65 3.60 -4.55
CA MET A 15 6.03 4.80 -3.82
C MET A 15 4.97 5.88 -4.00
N SER A 16 4.72 6.63 -2.95
CA SER A 16 3.88 7.83 -2.99
C SER A 16 4.40 8.85 -1.98
N TRP A 17 3.91 10.07 -2.05
CA TRP A 17 4.37 11.16 -1.20
C TRP A 17 3.19 11.93 -0.65
N THR A 18 3.33 12.46 0.56
CA THR A 18 2.41 13.42 1.15
C THR A 18 3.16 14.72 1.38
N VAL A 19 2.68 15.81 0.81
CA VAL A 19 3.22 17.16 1.06
C VAL A 19 2.34 17.82 2.09
N HIS A 20 2.92 18.20 3.22
CA HIS A 20 2.27 19.01 4.24
C HIS A 20 2.65 20.46 4.03
N VAL A 21 1.63 21.30 4.07
CA VAL A 21 1.78 22.71 3.83
C VAL A 21 1.05 23.50 4.90
N GLN A 22 1.59 24.68 5.19
CA GLN A 22 1.04 25.63 6.13
C GLN A 22 0.75 26.92 5.37
N GLN A 23 -0.51 27.28 5.29
CA GLN A 23 -0.92 28.56 4.73
C GLN A 23 -0.82 29.62 5.82
N ARG A 24 -0.12 30.71 5.50
CA ARG A 24 -0.04 31.86 6.40
C ARG A 24 -1.22 32.76 6.07
N ASP A 25 -2.01 33.14 7.07
CA ASP A 25 -3.06 34.13 6.87
C ASP A 25 -2.39 35.45 6.41
N PRO A 26 -2.72 35.96 5.20
CA PRO A 26 -2.13 37.18 4.69
C PRO A 26 -2.52 38.42 5.52
N GLN A 27 -3.57 38.36 6.35
CA GLN A 27 -4.01 39.46 7.21
C GLN A 27 -3.46 39.40 8.64
N ASP A 28 -2.98 38.24 9.10
CA ASP A 28 -2.49 38.08 10.48
C ASP A 28 -0.96 38.23 10.58
N ARG A 29 -0.51 39.44 10.94
CA ARG A 29 0.90 39.75 11.24
C ARG A 29 1.31 39.34 12.66
N THR A 30 0.40 38.80 13.47
CA THR A 30 0.57 38.58 14.91
C THR A 30 0.55 37.09 15.25
N ARG A 31 1.73 36.48 15.33
CA ARG A 31 2.01 35.18 16.00
C ARG A 31 0.96 34.07 15.76
N GLY A 32 0.99 33.43 14.58
CA GLY A 32 0.86 31.97 14.41
C GLY A 32 -0.38 31.21 14.93
N ILE A 33 -1.37 31.90 15.50
CA ILE A 33 -2.62 31.31 15.99
C ILE A 33 -3.65 31.48 14.87
N GLY A 34 -3.72 30.50 13.95
CA GLY A 34 -4.63 30.55 12.80
C GLY A 34 -4.07 30.00 11.49
N ALA A 35 -2.83 29.49 11.48
CA ALA A 35 -2.26 28.92 10.27
C ALA A 35 -2.99 27.62 9.86
N GLU A 36 -3.60 27.62 8.67
CA GLU A 36 -4.27 26.45 8.13
C GLU A 36 -3.23 25.42 7.69
N HIS A 37 -3.40 24.19 8.18
CA HIS A 37 -2.55 23.06 7.82
C HIS A 37 -3.31 22.18 6.83
N SER A 38 -2.76 22.02 5.64
CA SER A 38 -3.32 21.09 4.66
C SER A 38 -2.25 20.10 4.20
N SER A 39 -2.71 18.99 3.63
CA SER A 39 -1.81 17.98 3.08
C SER A 39 -2.35 17.43 1.78
N THR A 40 -1.44 17.14 0.85
CA THR A 40 -1.78 16.62 -0.48
C THR A 40 -1.02 15.33 -0.72
N HIS A 41 -1.74 14.26 -1.06
CA HIS A 41 -1.17 12.97 -1.47
C HIS A 41 -0.87 12.97 -2.96
N LEU A 42 0.32 12.51 -3.33
CA LEU A 42 0.86 12.56 -4.68
C LEU A 42 1.53 11.22 -5.02
N ALA A 43 1.14 10.62 -6.15
CA ALA A 43 1.65 9.32 -6.57
C ALA A 43 3.03 9.37 -7.27
N ALA A 44 3.59 10.56 -7.53
CA ALA A 44 4.83 10.72 -8.29
C ALA A 44 5.71 11.86 -7.74
N ALA A 45 7.03 11.63 -7.66
CA ALA A 45 8.00 12.65 -7.23
C ALA A 45 7.97 13.92 -8.09
N ARG A 46 7.68 13.80 -9.40
CA ARG A 46 7.49 14.98 -10.29
C ARG A 46 6.31 15.84 -9.88
N ALA A 47 5.23 15.20 -9.43
CA ALA A 47 4.03 15.91 -8.99
C ALA A 47 4.33 16.65 -7.68
N VAL A 48 5.16 16.09 -6.80
CA VAL A 48 5.66 16.79 -5.60
C VAL A 48 6.43 18.04 -5.99
N ARG A 49 7.40 17.93 -6.91
CA ARG A 49 8.17 19.09 -7.38
C ARG A 49 7.28 20.18 -7.98
N HIS A 50 6.35 19.79 -8.84
CA HIS A 50 5.39 20.71 -9.45
C HIS A 50 4.50 21.36 -8.38
N HIS A 51 3.95 20.57 -7.45
CA HIS A 51 3.12 21.09 -6.36
C HIS A 51 3.89 22.15 -5.56
N ILE A 52 5.10 21.83 -5.11
CA ILE A 52 5.95 22.76 -4.36
C ILE A 52 6.22 24.04 -5.16
N ALA A 53 6.61 23.93 -6.43
CA ALA A 53 6.91 25.07 -7.29
C ALA A 53 5.70 26.01 -7.50
N HIS A 54 4.49 25.46 -7.57
CA HIS A 54 3.27 26.24 -7.81
C HIS A 54 2.58 26.75 -6.54
N THR A 55 2.83 26.15 -5.37
CA THR A 55 2.24 26.60 -4.09
C THR A 55 3.07 27.67 -3.36
N ALA A 56 4.29 27.96 -3.83
CA ALA A 56 5.30 28.69 -3.05
C ALA A 56 4.96 30.15 -2.67
N ASP A 57 4.03 30.82 -3.35
CA ASP A 57 3.82 32.26 -3.17
C ASP A 57 3.10 32.64 -1.87
N HIS A 58 2.26 31.75 -1.31
CA HIS A 58 1.47 32.02 -0.09
C HIS A 58 1.47 30.87 0.92
N VAL A 59 2.24 29.82 0.65
CA VAL A 59 2.19 28.57 1.39
C VAL A 59 3.61 28.11 1.71
N LEU A 60 3.86 27.82 3.00
CA LEU A 60 5.10 27.22 3.46
C LEU A 60 4.99 25.70 3.42
N VAL A 61 5.83 25.05 2.63
CA VAL A 61 5.98 23.58 2.68
C VAL A 61 6.73 23.21 3.95
N THR A 62 6.04 22.60 4.91
CA THR A 62 6.60 22.29 6.23
C THR A 62 7.25 20.91 6.25
N ARG A 63 6.69 19.95 5.51
CA ARG A 63 7.17 18.57 5.51
C ARG A 63 6.77 17.86 4.22
N VAL A 64 7.69 17.06 3.69
CA VAL A 64 7.36 16.04 2.68
C VAL A 64 7.60 14.67 3.30
N VAL A 65 6.62 13.79 3.20
CA VAL A 65 6.70 12.40 3.67
C VAL A 65 6.67 11.50 2.46
N GLU A 66 7.67 10.64 2.31
CA GLU A 66 7.64 9.54 1.36
C GLU A 66 7.04 8.30 2.03
N HIS A 67 6.11 7.68 1.34
CA HIS A 67 5.48 6.41 1.71
C HIS A 67 5.90 5.34 0.72
N THR A 68 6.52 4.28 1.22
CA THR A 68 6.86 3.10 0.41
C THR A 68 5.99 1.94 0.84
N ARG A 69 5.33 1.31 -0.13
CA ARG A 69 4.51 0.11 0.06
C ARG A 69 5.15 -1.03 -0.72
N VAL A 70 5.57 -2.08 -0.02
CA VAL A 70 6.05 -3.33 -0.64
C VAL A 70 4.93 -4.35 -0.53
N VAL A 71 4.47 -4.88 -1.66
CA VAL A 71 3.42 -5.89 -1.74
C VAL A 71 4.05 -7.17 -2.26
N THR A 72 4.10 -8.19 -1.40
CA THR A 72 4.51 -9.55 -1.78
C THR A 72 3.27 -10.39 -1.95
N THR A 73 3.12 -11.03 -3.12
CA THR A 73 2.02 -11.95 -3.40
C THR A 73 2.59 -13.35 -3.62
N ARG A 74 2.09 -14.32 -2.89
CA ARG A 74 2.46 -15.74 -3.00
C ARG A 74 1.22 -16.57 -3.29
N SER A 75 1.33 -17.51 -4.22
CA SER A 75 0.29 -18.55 -4.39
C SER A 75 0.40 -19.56 -3.25
N ILE A 76 -0.72 -19.85 -2.62
CA ILE A 76 -0.84 -20.86 -1.55
C ILE A 76 -2.02 -21.77 -1.82
N GLU A 77 -2.06 -22.91 -1.15
CA GLU A 77 -3.20 -23.82 -1.17
C GLU A 77 -4.05 -23.64 0.10
N LEU A 78 -5.30 -24.13 0.09
CA LEU A 78 -6.13 -24.12 1.30
C LEU A 78 -5.50 -24.91 2.45
N ALA A 79 -4.71 -25.95 2.13
CA ALA A 79 -3.99 -26.76 3.11
C ALA A 79 -2.86 -25.99 3.82
N ASP A 80 -2.36 -24.90 3.23
CA ASP A 80 -1.33 -24.03 3.83
C ASP A 80 -1.93 -23.08 4.89
N LEU A 81 -3.25 -22.98 4.97
CA LEU A 81 -3.91 -22.10 5.93
C LEU A 81 -3.86 -22.69 7.36
N PRO A 82 -3.69 -21.84 8.40
CA PRO A 82 -3.85 -22.25 9.80
C PRO A 82 -5.17 -22.97 10.03
N GLY A 83 -5.21 -24.01 10.88
CA GLY A 83 -6.39 -24.85 11.07
C GLY A 83 -7.67 -24.08 11.44
N PRO A 84 -8.86 -24.70 11.36
CA PRO A 84 -10.13 -24.04 11.68
C PRO A 84 -10.09 -23.37 13.07
N GLY A 85 -10.52 -22.11 13.15
CA GLY A 85 -10.50 -21.32 14.39
C GLY A 85 -9.10 -20.86 14.84
N GLN A 86 -8.03 -21.25 14.15
CA GLN A 86 -6.68 -20.80 14.46
C GLN A 86 -6.38 -19.47 13.74
N PRO A 87 -5.83 -18.47 14.46
CA PRO A 87 -5.46 -17.21 13.84
C PRO A 87 -4.23 -17.40 12.95
N THR A 88 -4.16 -16.61 11.89
CA THR A 88 -2.91 -16.44 11.15
C THR A 88 -1.92 -15.64 11.97
N PRO A 89 -0.67 -16.11 12.15
CA PRO A 89 0.34 -15.31 12.83
C PRO A 89 0.60 -14.00 12.07
N PRO A 90 0.79 -12.88 12.77
CA PRO A 90 1.07 -11.61 12.12
C PRO A 90 2.37 -11.71 11.32
N PRO A 91 2.47 -11.04 10.15
CA PRO A 91 3.72 -10.98 9.42
C PRO A 91 4.78 -10.24 10.23
N ALA A 92 6.04 -10.63 10.09
CA ALA A 92 7.15 -9.89 10.67
C ALA A 92 7.16 -8.46 10.12
N VAL A 93 7.39 -7.49 11.00
CA VAL A 93 7.58 -6.09 10.61
C VAL A 93 9.09 -5.89 10.40
N PRO A 94 9.55 -5.66 9.16
CA PRO A 94 10.97 -5.43 8.91
C PRO A 94 11.46 -4.13 9.55
N ASP A 95 12.77 -4.03 9.78
CA ASP A 95 13.38 -2.81 10.32
C ASP A 95 13.04 -1.57 9.47
N GLY A 96 12.67 -0.49 10.15
CA GLY A 96 12.25 0.77 9.52
C GLY A 96 10.83 0.76 8.92
N ALA A 97 10.15 -0.39 8.84
CA ALA A 97 8.72 -0.43 8.53
C ALA A 97 7.91 -0.04 9.77
N TYR A 98 6.78 0.63 9.56
CA TYR A 98 5.85 0.96 10.65
C TYR A 98 4.63 0.02 10.67
N GLN A 99 4.43 -0.76 9.60
CA GLN A 99 3.29 -1.67 9.50
C GLN A 99 3.60 -2.82 8.53
N ALA A 100 3.21 -4.03 8.92
CA ALA A 100 3.10 -5.18 8.03
C ALA A 100 1.70 -5.80 8.20
N LEU A 101 1.02 -6.09 7.09
CA LEU A 101 -0.32 -6.66 7.06
C LEU A 101 -0.36 -7.86 6.13
N ARG A 102 -1.04 -8.92 6.54
CA ARG A 102 -1.31 -10.10 5.72
C ARG A 102 -2.81 -10.20 5.47
N HIS A 103 -3.18 -10.50 4.24
CA HIS A 103 -4.53 -10.88 3.87
C HIS A 103 -4.48 -11.92 2.76
N TYR A 104 -5.63 -12.54 2.52
CA TYR A 104 -5.82 -13.53 1.49
C TYR A 104 -6.79 -13.02 0.44
N ARG A 105 -6.68 -13.50 -0.80
CA ARG A 105 -7.66 -13.25 -1.85
C ARG A 105 -7.60 -14.35 -2.90
N PHE A 106 -8.66 -14.48 -3.68
CA PHE A 106 -8.68 -15.38 -4.82
C PHE A 106 -8.27 -14.66 -6.10
N LEU A 107 -7.68 -15.40 -7.03
CA LEU A 107 -7.20 -14.85 -8.29
C LEU A 107 -8.37 -14.38 -9.15
N ARG A 108 -8.55 -13.06 -9.25
CA ARG A 108 -9.52 -12.39 -10.13
C ARG A 108 -11.00 -12.69 -9.79
N CYS A 109 -11.31 -13.19 -8.59
CA CYS A 109 -12.68 -13.37 -8.12
C CYS A 109 -12.81 -13.17 -6.61
N GLY A 110 -14.05 -12.99 -6.14
CA GLY A 110 -14.36 -12.85 -4.73
C GLY A 110 -13.99 -11.51 -4.09
N PRO A 111 -14.04 -11.44 -2.75
CA PRO A 111 -13.64 -10.25 -1.99
C PRO A 111 -12.19 -9.88 -2.24
N TYR A 112 -11.91 -8.57 -2.26
CA TYR A 112 -10.57 -8.05 -2.50
C TYR A 112 -9.58 -8.43 -1.39
N ALA A 113 -10.05 -8.59 -0.15
CA ALA A 113 -9.23 -8.98 1.00
C ALA A 113 -10.04 -9.80 2.01
N LEU A 114 -9.50 -10.96 2.38
CA LEU A 114 -9.98 -11.85 3.43
C LEU A 114 -8.93 -11.87 4.53
N LEU A 115 -9.31 -11.44 5.74
CA LEU A 115 -8.35 -11.19 6.82
C LEU A 115 -8.09 -12.42 7.70
N ASN A 116 -8.95 -13.43 7.62
CA ASN A 116 -8.84 -14.65 8.42
C ASN A 116 -8.96 -15.91 7.54
N PRO A 117 -8.34 -17.03 7.95
CA PRO A 117 -8.40 -18.30 7.22
C PRO A 117 -9.81 -18.86 7.06
N ASP A 118 -10.66 -18.69 8.06
CA ASP A 118 -11.99 -19.28 8.05
C ASP A 118 -12.92 -18.61 7.04
N ALA A 119 -12.81 -17.30 6.83
CA ALA A 119 -13.50 -16.61 5.75
C ALA A 119 -13.00 -17.06 4.37
N VAL A 120 -11.73 -17.43 4.25
CA VAL A 120 -11.18 -18.03 3.02
C VAL A 120 -11.83 -19.37 2.74
N ARG A 121 -11.89 -20.26 3.74
CA ARG A 121 -12.56 -21.56 3.62
C ARG A 121 -14.03 -21.42 3.27
N HIS A 122 -14.74 -20.58 4.02
CA HIS A 122 -16.16 -20.36 3.83
C HIS A 122 -16.47 -19.81 2.43
N TRP A 123 -15.68 -18.83 1.98
CA TRP A 123 -15.85 -18.29 0.64
C TRP A 123 -15.52 -19.33 -0.44
N HIS A 124 -14.45 -20.11 -0.26
CA HIS A 124 -14.07 -21.17 -1.20
C HIS A 124 -15.17 -22.20 -1.35
N GLU A 125 -15.74 -22.68 -0.24
CA GLU A 125 -16.86 -23.62 -0.23
C GLU A 125 -18.07 -23.07 -0.99
N GLN A 126 -18.44 -21.81 -0.75
CA GLN A 126 -19.51 -21.15 -1.51
C GLN A 126 -19.19 -21.07 -3.01
N ALA A 127 -17.93 -20.79 -3.35
CA ALA A 127 -17.51 -20.60 -4.72
C ALA A 127 -17.42 -21.92 -5.50
N GLU A 128 -17.08 -23.04 -4.85
CA GLU A 128 -17.09 -24.37 -5.47
C GLU A 128 -18.49 -24.83 -5.89
N HIS A 129 -19.52 -24.43 -5.13
CA HIS A 129 -20.92 -24.72 -5.43
C HIS A 129 -21.55 -23.73 -6.42
N ASN A 130 -20.81 -22.69 -6.83
CA ASN A 130 -21.31 -21.67 -7.75
C ASN A 130 -20.89 -21.97 -9.21
N PRO A 131 -21.84 -22.31 -10.11
CA PRO A 131 -21.51 -22.70 -11.48
C PRO A 131 -20.94 -21.55 -12.33
N TYR A 132 -21.05 -20.30 -11.88
CA TYR A 132 -20.52 -19.12 -12.59
C TYR A 132 -19.05 -18.85 -12.29
N ILE A 133 -18.47 -19.48 -11.27
CA ILE A 133 -17.08 -19.29 -10.90
C ILE A 133 -16.24 -20.41 -11.52
N ARG A 134 -15.35 -20.05 -12.43
CA ARG A 134 -14.41 -21.01 -13.00
C ARG A 134 -13.42 -21.45 -11.93
N ARG A 135 -13.19 -22.75 -11.82
CA ARG A 135 -12.23 -23.35 -10.86
C ARG A 135 -10.81 -22.77 -10.99
N GLU A 136 -10.41 -22.37 -12.19
CA GLU A 136 -9.11 -21.74 -12.46
C GLU A 136 -8.92 -20.40 -11.70
N LEU A 137 -10.01 -19.74 -11.31
CA LEU A 137 -10.01 -18.49 -10.55
C LEU A 137 -9.96 -18.73 -9.04
N LEU A 138 -10.21 -19.96 -8.56
CA LEU A 138 -10.13 -20.34 -7.15
C LEU A 138 -8.68 -20.50 -6.65
N ARG A 139 -7.71 -19.94 -7.35
CA ARG A 139 -6.32 -19.90 -6.89
C ARG A 139 -6.20 -18.92 -5.73
N LEU A 140 -5.81 -19.44 -4.57
CA LEU A 140 -5.64 -18.65 -3.37
C LEU A 140 -4.28 -17.95 -3.36
N LEU A 141 -4.30 -16.67 -3.02
CA LEU A 141 -3.13 -15.82 -2.91
C LEU A 141 -3.01 -15.31 -1.47
N GLU A 142 -1.84 -15.49 -0.87
CA GLU A 142 -1.43 -14.76 0.31
C GLU A 142 -0.76 -13.45 -0.13
N VAL A 143 -1.23 -12.34 0.41
CA VAL A 143 -0.70 -11.01 0.12
C VAL A 143 -0.19 -10.39 1.41
N THR A 144 1.11 -10.15 1.45
CA THR A 144 1.76 -9.39 2.53
C THR A 144 2.06 -7.99 2.05
N THR A 145 1.55 -6.98 2.74
CA THR A 145 1.84 -5.56 2.50
C THR A 145 2.68 -5.02 3.64
N VAL A 146 3.88 -4.52 3.34
CA VAL A 146 4.74 -3.81 4.28
C VAL A 146 4.74 -2.33 3.91
N ARG A 147 4.63 -1.46 4.91
CA ARG A 147 4.61 -0.01 4.74
C ARG A 147 5.74 0.64 5.51
N TYR A 148 6.44 1.52 4.80
CA TYR A 148 7.52 2.37 5.30
C TYR A 148 7.11 3.83 5.12
N GLN A 149 7.64 4.68 5.98
CA GLN A 149 7.52 6.12 5.80
C GLN A 149 8.82 6.79 6.23
N ARG A 150 9.20 7.84 5.51
CA ARG A 150 10.31 8.70 5.92
C ARG A 150 10.05 10.15 5.56
N SER A 151 10.53 11.06 6.39
CA SER A 151 10.57 12.48 6.04
C SER A 151 11.65 12.71 5.00
N VAL A 152 11.32 13.45 3.93
CA VAL A 152 12.23 13.74 2.82
C VAL A 152 12.33 15.26 2.66
N VAL A 153 13.54 15.74 2.39
CA VAL A 153 13.75 17.14 2.00
C VAL A 153 13.51 17.24 0.49
N PRO A 154 12.79 18.26 -0.03
CA PRO A 154 12.44 18.36 -1.45
C PRO A 154 13.60 18.17 -2.44
N ARG A 155 14.81 18.61 -2.08
CA ARG A 155 16.03 18.41 -2.90
C ARG A 155 16.46 16.95 -3.07
N ASN A 156 16.03 16.06 -2.17
CA ASN A 156 16.37 14.63 -2.16
C ASN A 156 15.30 13.77 -2.85
N LEU A 157 14.30 14.37 -3.50
CA LEU A 157 13.29 13.61 -4.25
C LEU A 157 13.95 12.90 -5.45
N PRO A 158 13.65 11.61 -5.69
CA PRO A 158 14.30 10.84 -6.76
C PRO A 158 14.14 11.54 -8.10
N ALA A 159 15.18 11.53 -8.94
CA ALA A 159 15.12 12.12 -10.26
C ALA A 159 14.01 11.47 -11.10
N CYS A 160 13.41 12.23 -12.00
CA CYS A 160 12.48 11.64 -12.97
C CYS A 160 13.26 10.64 -13.83
N PRO A 161 12.82 9.37 -13.94
CA PRO A 161 13.48 8.41 -14.84
C PRO A 161 13.39 8.83 -16.32
N CYS A 162 12.51 9.79 -16.66
CA CYS A 162 12.38 10.37 -17.98
C CYS A 162 13.19 11.67 -18.19
N CYS A 163 14.06 12.05 -17.25
CA CYS A 163 14.89 13.25 -17.34
C CYS A 163 16.38 12.87 -17.22
N THR A 164 16.86 11.98 -18.08
CA THR A 164 18.28 11.89 -18.43
C THR A 164 18.48 12.57 -19.78
N PRO A 165 19.48 13.45 -19.92
CA PRO A 165 19.81 14.09 -21.20
C PRO A 165 20.25 13.07 -22.26
#